data_AF-A0A953X8Y7-F1
#
_entry.id   AF-A0A953X8Y7-F1
#
_cell.length_a   1.000
_cell.length_b   1.000
_cell.length_c   1.000
_cell.angle_alpha   90.00
_cell.angle_beta   90.00
_cell.angle_gamma   90.00
#
_symmetry.space_group_name_H-M   'P 1'
#
loop_
_entity.id
_entity.type
_entity.pdbx_description
1 polymer ?
#
loop_
_entity_poly.entity_id
_entity_poly.type
_entity_poly.pdbx_seq_one_letter_code
_entity_poly.pdbx_strand_id
1 'polypeptide(L)'
;MQLGGLLIAYGLVTEADVERAIDRQAQKGGRLGENLIALGLITQEQLETVLYKAPLVPRTVADTGIALNSMLRLMIKSMAVDGHETPTELMGRMKLPYSVVTALCQVAGDRKLIEALGAAGIRTTELRYGLTSMGRDWAAEALDQNRYVGPCPVSLAQYTHQSLRQRISNERIERERILEYFSNIVVSDDLVRRVGPAINSMRAMLLFGPPGNGKTTIAEKIGRIFKDIIFIPHAIEVDGQIVKFYDPSIHETPETGEMGNAGAASQLRGGDYDQRWVPCRRPLVMAGGELTMEMLDLQFNELARFYEAPLHVKAINGTFIIDDFGRQIVRPQELLNRWIVPLEARVDYLKLHTGNSVQVPFDEFVVFSTNLTPDDLVDPAFLRRIPYKLE
;
A
#
# COMPACT_ATOMS: atom_id res chain seq x y z
N MET A 1 -12.58 -0.58 1.49
CA MET A 1 -13.25 0.30 0.52
C MET A 1 -14.06 -0.60 -0.40
N GLN A 2 -15.35 -0.32 -0.64
CA GLN A 2 -16.14 -1.06 -1.63
C GLN A 2 -15.89 -0.45 -3.03
N LEU A 3 -16.21 -1.17 -4.11
CA LEU A 3 -16.00 -0.70 -5.49
C LEU A 3 -16.51 0.73 -5.76
N GLY A 4 -17.60 1.15 -5.10
CA GLY A 4 -18.09 2.52 -5.17
C GLY A 4 -17.04 3.58 -4.77
N GLY A 5 -16.37 3.38 -3.64
CA GLY A 5 -15.30 4.28 -3.19
C GLY A 5 -14.12 4.33 -4.15
N LEU A 6 -13.78 3.19 -4.77
CA LEU A 6 -12.73 3.14 -5.77
C LEU A 6 -13.13 3.95 -7.01
N LEU A 7 -14.35 3.79 -7.51
CA LEU A 7 -14.86 4.52 -8.68
C LEU A 7 -14.96 6.03 -8.40
N ILE A 8 -15.34 6.44 -7.18
CA ILE A 8 -15.32 7.85 -6.74
C ILE A 8 -13.89 8.38 -6.76
N ALA A 9 -12.94 7.62 -6.23
CA ALA A 9 -11.54 8.02 -6.18
C ALA A 9 -10.92 8.19 -7.58
N TYR A 10 -11.37 7.42 -8.57
CA TYR A 10 -11.02 7.60 -9.98
C TYR A 10 -11.79 8.73 -10.69
N GLY A 11 -12.70 9.43 -9.99
CA GLY A 11 -13.52 10.51 -10.54
C GLY A 11 -14.55 10.04 -11.57
N LEU A 12 -14.87 8.74 -11.60
CA LEU A 12 -15.81 8.16 -12.55
C LEU A 12 -17.27 8.35 -12.13
N VAL A 13 -17.52 8.47 -10.82
CA VAL A 13 -18.85 8.60 -10.22
C VAL A 13 -18.77 9.50 -9.00
N THR A 14 -19.88 10.15 -8.65
CA THR A 14 -20.03 10.89 -7.38
C THR A 14 -20.59 10.00 -6.28
N GLU A 15 -20.55 10.46 -5.02
CA GLU A 15 -21.20 9.75 -3.91
C GLU A 15 -22.69 9.50 -4.16
N ALA A 16 -23.40 10.51 -4.66
CA ALA A 16 -24.82 10.42 -5.02
C ALA A 16 -25.07 9.39 -6.14
N ASP A 17 -24.14 9.22 -7.08
CA ASP A 17 -24.23 8.21 -8.13
C ASP A 17 -24.13 6.78 -7.56
N VAL A 18 -23.21 6.58 -6.61
CA VAL A 18 -23.07 5.27 -5.94
C VAL A 18 -24.29 4.98 -5.07
N GLU A 19 -24.82 5.97 -4.35
CA GLU A 19 -26.03 5.81 -3.53
C GLU A 19 -27.24 5.37 -4.37
N ARG A 20 -27.46 6.04 -5.52
CA ARG A 20 -28.49 5.65 -6.50
C ARG A 20 -28.30 4.21 -7.02
N ALA A 21 -27.06 3.77 -7.20
CA ALA A 21 -26.76 2.41 -7.64
C ALA A 21 -27.00 1.38 -6.53
N ILE A 22 -26.74 1.71 -5.27
CA ILE A 22 -27.07 0.87 -4.10
C ILE A 22 -28.58 0.72 -3.97
N ASP A 23 -29.35 1.81 -4.08
CA ASP A 23 -30.82 1.76 -4.03
C ASP A 23 -31.38 0.83 -5.11
N ARG A 24 -30.83 0.94 -6.32
CA ARG A 24 -31.19 0.03 -7.41
C ARG A 24 -30.79 -1.42 -7.11
N GLN A 25 -29.60 -1.64 -6.56
CA GLN A 25 -29.10 -2.96 -6.19
C GLN A 25 -30.00 -3.61 -5.12
N ALA A 26 -30.50 -2.83 -4.16
CA ALA A 26 -31.45 -3.30 -3.15
C ALA A 26 -32.78 -3.76 -3.77
N GLN A 27 -33.25 -3.06 -4.81
CA GLN A 27 -34.51 -3.39 -5.51
C GLN A 27 -34.38 -4.50 -6.55
N LYS A 28 -33.27 -4.56 -7.27
CA LYS A 28 -33.08 -5.42 -8.46
C LYS A 28 -32.01 -6.50 -8.31
N GLY A 29 -31.24 -6.48 -7.23
CA GLY A 29 -30.09 -7.37 -7.04
C GLY A 29 -28.90 -7.02 -7.96
N GLY A 30 -28.00 -7.99 -8.16
CA GLY A 30 -26.79 -7.82 -8.98
C GLY A 30 -25.58 -7.22 -8.26
N ARG A 31 -24.49 -7.00 -8.99
CA ARG A 31 -23.28 -6.32 -8.48
C ARG A 31 -23.40 -4.80 -8.58
N LEU A 32 -22.66 -4.07 -7.75
CA LEU A 32 -22.67 -2.60 -7.78
C LEU A 32 -22.24 -2.05 -9.15
N GLY A 33 -21.17 -2.60 -9.74
CA GLY A 33 -20.69 -2.20 -11.07
C GLY A 33 -21.72 -2.41 -12.19
N GLU A 34 -22.44 -3.53 -12.18
CA GLU A 34 -23.53 -3.81 -13.14
C GLU A 34 -24.67 -2.80 -12.99
N ASN A 35 -25.01 -2.43 -11.76
CA ASN A 35 -26.04 -1.43 -11.48
C ASN A 35 -25.62 -0.02 -11.93
N LEU A 36 -24.34 0.34 -11.76
CA LEU A 36 -23.79 1.61 -12.26
C LEU A 36 -23.81 1.67 -13.80
N ILE A 37 -23.46 0.58 -14.49
CA ILE A 37 -23.57 0.49 -15.95
C ILE A 37 -25.03 0.57 -16.39
N ALA A 38 -25.93 -0.14 -15.71
CA ALA A 38 -27.36 -0.14 -16.04
C ALA A 38 -28.05 1.22 -15.80
N LEU A 39 -27.46 2.09 -14.97
CA LEU A 39 -27.88 3.47 -14.77
C LEU A 39 -27.24 4.45 -15.77
N GLY A 40 -26.34 3.98 -16.63
CA GLY A 40 -25.59 4.81 -17.57
C GLY A 40 -24.56 5.74 -16.92
N LEU A 41 -24.17 5.45 -15.67
CA LEU A 41 -23.24 6.29 -14.89
C LEU A 41 -21.78 6.02 -15.28
N ILE A 42 -21.46 4.79 -15.65
CA ILE A 42 -20.15 4.37 -16.16
C ILE A 42 -20.32 3.41 -17.33
N THR A 43 -19.30 3.31 -18.18
CA THR A 43 -19.23 2.29 -19.23
C THR A 43 -18.63 0.99 -18.69
N GLN A 44 -18.85 -0.11 -19.41
CA GLN A 44 -18.21 -1.39 -19.11
C GLN A 44 -16.67 -1.28 -19.18
N GLU A 45 -16.14 -0.54 -20.15
CA GLU A 45 -14.70 -0.31 -20.31
C GLU A 45 -14.09 0.47 -19.12
N GLN A 46 -14.80 1.48 -18.61
CA GLN A 46 -14.37 2.23 -17.43
C GLN A 46 -14.32 1.33 -16.20
N LEU A 47 -15.34 0.48 -16.02
CA LEU A 47 -15.39 -0.48 -14.92
C LEU A 47 -14.25 -1.51 -15.04
N GLU A 48 -14.07 -2.09 -16.22
CA GLU A 48 -13.02 -3.08 -16.50
C GLU A 48 -11.62 -2.51 -16.29
N THR A 49 -11.39 -1.26 -16.65
CA THR A 49 -10.10 -0.59 -16.44
C THR A 49 -9.75 -0.49 -14.95
N VAL A 50 -10.73 -0.11 -14.12
CA VAL A 50 -10.56 -0.01 -12.67
C VAL A 50 -10.36 -1.38 -12.03
N LEU A 51 -11.17 -2.36 -12.43
CA LEU A 51 -11.06 -3.74 -11.93
C LEU A 51 -9.76 -4.40 -12.38
N TYR A 52 -9.27 -4.11 -13.60
CA TYR A 52 -8.01 -4.62 -14.10
C TYR A 52 -6.85 -4.12 -13.22
N LYS A 53 -6.83 -2.85 -12.84
CA LYS A 53 -5.79 -2.29 -11.97
C LYS A 53 -5.80 -2.87 -10.54
N ALA A 54 -6.96 -3.36 -10.08
CA ALA A 54 -7.13 -3.87 -8.73
C ALA A 54 -6.52 -5.28 -8.52
N PRO A 55 -5.98 -5.58 -7.33
CA PRO A 55 -5.51 -6.92 -6.97
C PRO A 55 -6.65 -7.95 -6.97
N LEU A 56 -6.40 -9.12 -7.56
CA LEU A 56 -7.38 -10.19 -7.70
C LEU A 56 -7.66 -10.87 -6.35
N VAL A 57 -8.94 -11.08 -6.05
CA VAL A 57 -9.40 -11.79 -4.86
C VAL A 57 -8.95 -13.26 -4.90
N PRO A 58 -8.19 -13.76 -3.89
CA PRO A 58 -7.80 -15.16 -3.84
C PRO A 58 -9.02 -16.05 -3.58
N ARG A 59 -9.20 -17.12 -4.37
CA ARG A 59 -10.37 -18.01 -4.21
C ARG A 59 -10.04 -19.20 -3.32
N THR A 60 -8.79 -19.62 -3.35
CA THR A 60 -8.25 -20.75 -2.60
C THR A 60 -7.12 -20.31 -1.66
N VAL A 61 -6.76 -21.19 -0.71
CA VAL A 61 -5.58 -21.06 0.15
C VAL A 61 -4.32 -20.88 -0.71
N ALA A 62 -4.18 -21.61 -1.81
CA ALA A 62 -3.01 -21.53 -2.68
C ALA A 62 -2.90 -20.17 -3.41
N ASP A 63 -4.03 -19.60 -3.84
CA ASP A 63 -4.08 -18.30 -4.53
C ASP A 63 -3.57 -17.15 -3.64
N THR A 64 -3.61 -17.33 -2.32
CA THR A 64 -3.09 -16.32 -1.38
C THR A 64 -1.59 -16.11 -1.52
N GLY A 65 -0.85 -17.10 -2.05
CA GLY A 65 0.62 -17.08 -2.12
C GLY A 65 1.31 -17.29 -0.77
N ILE A 66 0.55 -17.58 0.30
CA ILE A 66 1.04 -17.76 1.66
C ILE A 66 0.91 -19.23 2.06
N ALA A 67 1.86 -19.74 2.84
CA ALA A 67 1.81 -21.12 3.32
C ALA A 67 0.61 -21.36 4.25
N LEU A 68 -0.06 -22.52 4.10
CA LEU A 68 -1.22 -22.90 4.92
C LEU A 68 -0.95 -22.80 6.42
N ASN A 69 0.21 -23.27 6.89
CA ASN A 69 0.57 -23.21 8.31
C ASN A 69 0.75 -21.76 8.80
N SER A 70 1.28 -20.84 7.98
CA SER A 70 1.40 -19.43 8.33
C SER A 70 0.02 -18.78 8.51
N MET A 71 -0.92 -19.08 7.60
CA MET A 71 -2.31 -18.61 7.72
C MET A 71 -3.04 -19.20 8.92
N LEU A 72 -2.88 -20.50 9.20
CA LEU A 72 -3.44 -21.13 10.38
C LEU A 72 -2.91 -20.49 11.67
N ARG A 73 -1.59 -20.24 11.74
CA ARG A 73 -0.96 -19.53 12.87
C ARG A 73 -1.50 -18.11 13.03
N LEU A 74 -1.72 -17.39 11.93
CA LEU A 74 -2.34 -16.06 12.00
C LEU A 74 -3.80 -16.12 12.49
N MET A 75 -4.55 -17.12 12.03
CA MET A 75 -5.95 -17.34 12.42
C MET A 75 -6.06 -17.65 13.92
N ILE A 76 -5.34 -18.66 14.43
CA ILE A 76 -5.38 -19.02 15.86
C ILE A 76 -4.88 -17.88 16.76
N LYS A 77 -3.88 -17.10 16.31
CA LYS A 77 -3.42 -15.91 17.04
C LYS A 77 -4.54 -14.87 17.14
N SER A 78 -5.28 -14.67 16.04
CA SER A 78 -6.43 -13.75 16.02
C SER A 78 -7.56 -14.22 16.95
N MET A 79 -7.79 -15.53 17.06
CA MET A 79 -8.75 -16.08 18.04
C MET A 79 -8.25 -15.91 19.49
N ALA A 80 -6.95 -16.14 19.73
CA ALA A 80 -6.37 -16.09 21.08
C ALA A 80 -6.23 -14.68 21.65
N VAL A 81 -5.86 -13.70 20.81
CA VAL A 81 -5.57 -12.32 21.24
C VAL A 81 -6.82 -11.45 21.18
N ASP A 82 -7.57 -11.53 20.07
CA ASP A 82 -8.70 -10.63 19.81
C ASP A 82 -10.06 -11.28 20.12
N GLY A 83 -10.09 -12.58 20.46
CA GLY A 83 -11.34 -13.28 20.82
C GLY A 83 -12.30 -13.49 19.65
N HIS A 84 -11.80 -13.49 18.40
CA HIS A 84 -12.65 -13.77 17.23
C HIS A 84 -13.12 -15.23 17.23
N GLU A 85 -14.41 -15.45 17.10
CA GLU A 85 -15.02 -16.79 17.19
C GLU A 85 -15.78 -17.17 15.91
N THR A 86 -16.08 -16.22 15.04
CA THR A 86 -16.81 -16.47 13.79
C THR A 86 -15.91 -16.35 12.56
N PRO A 87 -16.15 -17.14 11.49
CA PRO A 87 -15.50 -16.94 10.20
C PRO A 87 -15.62 -15.50 9.66
N THR A 88 -16.73 -14.82 9.90
CA THR A 88 -16.94 -13.41 9.49
C THR A 88 -16.02 -12.44 10.21
N GLU A 89 -15.82 -12.60 11.52
CA GLU A 89 -14.85 -11.81 12.28
C GLU A 89 -13.41 -12.08 11.81
N LEU A 90 -13.06 -13.36 11.61
CA LEU A 90 -11.75 -13.76 11.10
C LEU A 90 -11.50 -13.23 9.68
N MET A 91 -12.51 -13.23 8.82
CA MET A 91 -12.48 -12.60 7.49
C MET A 91 -12.19 -11.10 7.60
N GLY A 92 -12.88 -10.40 8.50
CA GLY A 92 -12.68 -8.97 8.75
C GLY A 92 -11.26 -8.66 9.27
N ARG A 93 -10.71 -9.52 10.13
CA ARG A 93 -9.40 -9.37 10.74
C ARG A 93 -8.25 -9.71 9.80
N MET A 94 -8.31 -10.88 9.18
CA MET A 94 -7.28 -11.41 8.28
C MET A 94 -7.39 -10.85 6.86
N LYS A 95 -8.49 -10.15 6.53
CA LYS A 95 -8.77 -9.63 5.17
C LYS A 95 -8.74 -10.71 4.09
N LEU A 96 -8.98 -11.96 4.48
CA LEU A 96 -9.08 -13.09 3.57
C LEU A 96 -10.54 -13.34 3.19
N PRO A 97 -10.84 -13.82 1.98
CA PRO A 97 -12.21 -14.16 1.59
C PRO A 97 -12.80 -15.28 2.44
N TYR A 98 -14.13 -15.27 2.58
CA TYR A 98 -14.86 -16.25 3.39
C TYR A 98 -14.50 -17.70 3.01
N SER A 99 -14.35 -18.01 1.72
CA SER A 99 -13.97 -19.36 1.24
C SER A 99 -12.60 -19.82 1.74
N VAL A 100 -11.65 -18.91 1.92
CA VAL A 100 -10.32 -19.21 2.44
C VAL A 100 -10.41 -19.42 3.95
N VAL A 101 -11.12 -18.53 4.66
CA VAL A 101 -11.28 -18.63 6.12
C VAL A 101 -12.01 -19.91 6.53
N THR A 102 -13.08 -20.30 5.84
CA THR A 102 -13.78 -21.55 6.14
C THR A 102 -12.91 -22.78 5.89
N ALA A 103 -12.08 -22.77 4.84
CA ALA A 103 -11.10 -23.82 4.60
C ALA A 103 -10.05 -23.89 5.73
N LEU A 104 -9.61 -22.76 6.27
CA LEU A 104 -8.72 -22.72 7.44
C LEU A 104 -9.41 -23.26 8.70
N CYS A 105 -10.66 -22.88 8.96
CA CYS A 105 -11.44 -23.44 10.08
C CYS A 105 -11.60 -24.95 9.97
N GLN A 106 -11.88 -25.48 8.77
CA GLN A 106 -11.98 -26.93 8.55
C GLN A 106 -10.67 -27.63 8.91
N VAL A 107 -9.53 -27.15 8.38
CA VAL A 107 -8.22 -27.74 8.67
C VAL A 107 -7.87 -27.63 10.16
N ALA A 108 -8.19 -26.51 10.80
CA ALA A 108 -7.96 -26.33 12.23
C ALA A 108 -8.83 -27.28 13.08
N GLY A 109 -10.08 -27.52 12.68
CA GLY A 109 -10.99 -28.47 13.32
C GLY A 109 -10.49 -29.90 13.17
N ASP A 110 -10.08 -30.31 11.97
CA ASP A 110 -9.50 -31.64 11.69
C ASP A 110 -8.23 -31.88 12.53
N ARG A 111 -7.45 -30.82 12.75
CA ARG A 111 -6.26 -30.82 13.61
C ARG A 111 -6.60 -30.66 15.11
N LYS A 112 -7.87 -30.59 15.49
CA LYS A 112 -8.34 -30.41 16.89
C LYS A 112 -7.80 -29.14 17.58
N LEU A 113 -7.51 -28.11 16.81
CA LEU A 113 -7.05 -26.81 17.32
C LEU A 113 -8.23 -25.91 17.71
N ILE A 114 -9.35 -26.07 17.03
CA ILE A 114 -10.61 -25.39 17.33
C ILE A 114 -11.72 -26.41 17.50
N GLU A 115 -12.75 -26.02 18.22
CA GLU A 115 -13.98 -26.79 18.41
C GLU A 115 -15.20 -25.90 18.17
N ALA A 116 -16.30 -26.50 17.67
CA ALA A 116 -17.53 -25.76 17.42
C ALA A 116 -18.26 -25.49 18.76
N LEU A 117 -18.62 -24.23 19.00
CA LEU A 117 -19.36 -23.79 20.18
C LEU A 117 -20.89 -23.71 19.95
N GLY A 118 -21.33 -24.01 18.72
CA GLY A 118 -22.73 -23.91 18.29
C GLY A 118 -22.96 -22.79 17.27
N ALA A 119 -24.23 -22.52 16.95
CA ALA A 119 -24.60 -21.47 16.00
C ALA A 119 -24.32 -20.07 16.58
N ALA A 120 -23.88 -19.13 15.73
CA ALA A 120 -23.58 -17.74 16.11
C ALA A 120 -24.82 -16.93 16.52
N GLY A 121 -26.03 -17.47 16.34
CA GLY A 121 -27.28 -16.89 16.79
C GLY A 121 -28.50 -17.69 16.30
N ILE A 122 -29.71 -17.30 16.74
CA ILE A 122 -30.97 -17.98 16.39
C ILE A 122 -31.29 -17.89 14.89
N ARG A 123 -30.77 -16.86 14.20
CA ARG A 123 -31.05 -16.56 12.78
C ARG A 123 -29.83 -16.69 11.86
N THR A 124 -28.67 -17.11 12.38
CA THR A 124 -27.45 -17.22 11.59
C THR A 124 -27.09 -18.69 11.39
N THR A 125 -26.74 -19.05 10.15
CA THR A 125 -26.25 -20.39 9.81
C THR A 125 -24.74 -20.54 10.06
N GLU A 126 -24.09 -19.47 10.51
CA GLU A 126 -22.67 -19.44 10.80
C GLU A 126 -22.37 -20.11 12.16
N LEU A 127 -21.35 -20.96 12.18
CA LEU A 127 -20.87 -21.61 13.40
C LEU A 127 -19.85 -20.72 14.13
N ARG A 128 -19.91 -20.72 15.45
CA ARG A 128 -18.87 -20.19 16.33
C ARG A 128 -17.85 -21.28 16.65
N TYR A 129 -16.59 -20.88 16.74
CA TYR A 129 -15.47 -21.72 17.07
C TYR A 129 -14.71 -21.17 18.27
N GLY A 130 -14.30 -22.07 19.16
CA GLY A 130 -13.42 -21.76 20.29
C GLY A 130 -12.08 -22.50 20.15
N LEU A 131 -11.03 -21.95 20.75
CA LEU A 131 -9.74 -22.64 20.83
C LEU A 131 -9.80 -23.77 21.86
N THR A 132 -9.38 -24.97 21.45
CA THR A 132 -9.11 -26.09 22.35
C THR A 132 -7.86 -25.81 23.19
N SER A 133 -7.53 -26.66 24.16
CA SER A 133 -6.26 -26.57 24.90
C SER A 133 -5.05 -26.58 23.95
N MET A 134 -5.02 -27.53 23.01
CA MET A 134 -3.97 -27.62 22.00
C MET A 134 -3.93 -26.40 21.08
N GLY A 135 -5.09 -25.83 20.74
CA GLY A 135 -5.16 -24.56 20.00
C GLY A 135 -4.54 -23.39 20.74
N ARG A 136 -4.77 -23.28 22.05
CA ARG A 136 -4.18 -22.23 22.91
C ARG A 136 -2.68 -22.38 23.03
N ASP A 137 -2.19 -23.59 23.24
CA ASP A 137 -0.75 -23.88 23.31
C ASP A 137 -0.07 -23.55 21.98
N TRP A 138 -0.69 -23.93 20.86
CA TRP A 138 -0.16 -23.62 19.53
C TRP A 138 -0.19 -22.13 19.20
N ALA A 139 -1.22 -21.40 19.66
CA ALA A 139 -1.26 -19.95 19.54
C ALA A 139 -0.16 -19.26 20.37
N ALA A 140 0.14 -19.77 21.57
CA ALA A 140 1.24 -19.27 22.40
C ALA A 140 2.61 -19.48 21.73
N GLU A 141 2.85 -20.67 21.15
CA GLU A 141 4.07 -20.96 20.36
C GLU A 141 4.17 -20.02 19.13
N ALA A 142 3.06 -19.81 18.43
CA ALA A 142 3.02 -18.93 17.26
C ALA A 142 3.28 -17.47 17.64
N LEU A 143 2.77 -16.99 18.77
CA LEU A 143 3.03 -15.64 19.30
C LEU A 143 4.47 -15.48 19.76
N ASP A 144 5.08 -16.52 20.32
CA ASP A 144 6.50 -16.49 20.62
C ASP A 144 7.30 -16.31 19.32
N GLN A 145 7.04 -17.10 18.28
CA GLN A 145 7.78 -16.94 17.00
C GLN A 145 7.58 -15.56 16.38
N ASN A 146 6.35 -15.03 16.40
CA ASN A 146 6.01 -13.75 15.79
C ASN A 146 4.68 -13.21 16.34
N ARG A 147 4.66 -11.96 16.82
CA ARG A 147 3.48 -11.34 17.45
C ARG A 147 2.54 -10.61 16.48
N TYR A 148 2.78 -10.69 15.17
CA TYR A 148 1.90 -10.04 14.20
C TYR A 148 0.50 -10.67 14.23
N VAL A 149 -0.51 -9.84 14.50
CA VAL A 149 -1.93 -10.19 14.42
C VAL A 149 -2.62 -9.09 13.61
N GLY A 150 -3.22 -9.46 12.48
CA GLY A 150 -3.72 -8.50 11.51
C GLY A 150 -4.07 -9.13 10.17
N PRO A 151 -4.19 -8.31 9.12
CA PRO A 151 -4.41 -8.78 7.75
C PRO A 151 -3.37 -9.82 7.33
N CYS A 152 -3.79 -10.86 6.63
CA CYS A 152 -2.88 -11.85 6.08
C CYS A 152 -1.91 -11.15 5.11
N PRO A 153 -0.59 -11.38 5.22
CA PRO A 153 0.36 -10.78 4.31
C PRO A 153 0.12 -11.24 2.87
N VAL A 154 0.66 -10.49 1.92
CA VAL A 154 0.78 -10.93 0.53
C VAL A 154 2.18 -11.45 0.27
N SER A 155 2.35 -12.37 -0.66
CA SER A 155 3.70 -12.85 -1.00
C SER A 155 4.54 -11.74 -1.63
N LEU A 156 5.86 -11.80 -1.47
CA LEU A 156 6.79 -10.91 -2.18
C LEU A 156 6.53 -10.88 -3.69
N ALA A 157 6.24 -12.02 -4.30
CA ALA A 157 5.92 -12.12 -5.73
C ALA A 157 4.66 -11.33 -6.12
N GLN A 158 3.59 -11.41 -5.33
CA GLN A 158 2.36 -10.63 -5.54
C GLN A 158 2.62 -9.13 -5.35
N TYR A 159 3.37 -8.74 -4.32
CA TYR A 159 3.81 -7.37 -4.10
C TYR A 159 4.58 -6.81 -5.31
N THR A 160 5.62 -7.51 -5.75
CA THR A 160 6.43 -7.12 -6.92
C THR A 160 5.56 -7.01 -8.17
N HIS A 161 4.71 -7.99 -8.43
CA HIS A 161 3.83 -7.98 -9.60
C HIS A 161 2.86 -6.79 -9.58
N GLN A 162 2.21 -6.52 -8.44
CA GLN A 162 1.28 -5.39 -8.32
C GLN A 162 2.00 -4.04 -8.45
N SER A 163 3.17 -3.88 -7.83
CA SER A 163 3.96 -2.65 -7.95
C SER A 163 4.36 -2.33 -9.40
N LEU A 164 4.69 -3.35 -10.20
CA LEU A 164 5.02 -3.18 -11.61
C LEU A 164 3.81 -2.82 -12.49
N ARG A 165 2.57 -3.11 -12.06
CA ARG A 165 1.35 -2.77 -12.80
C ARG A 165 0.85 -1.35 -12.51
N GLN A 166 1.20 -0.79 -11.37
CA GLN A 166 0.75 0.52 -10.92
C GLN A 166 1.87 1.57 -10.91
N ARG A 167 2.87 1.39 -11.78
CA ARG A 167 4.07 2.25 -11.83
C ARG A 167 3.72 3.72 -11.88
N ILE A 168 4.55 4.55 -11.25
CA ILE A 168 4.35 6.01 -11.30
C ILE A 168 4.50 6.55 -12.72
N SER A 169 5.37 5.92 -13.53
CA SER A 169 5.55 6.22 -14.96
C SER A 169 4.34 5.93 -15.84
N ASN A 170 3.33 5.21 -15.35
CA ASN A 170 2.09 4.97 -16.09
C ASN A 170 1.22 6.24 -16.15
N GLU A 171 1.41 7.19 -15.23
CA GLU A 171 0.68 8.44 -15.19
C GLU A 171 1.50 9.55 -15.89
N ARG A 172 1.05 9.95 -17.08
CA ARG A 172 1.63 11.07 -17.82
C ARG A 172 1.07 12.38 -17.31
N ILE A 173 1.95 13.33 -17.00
CA ILE A 173 1.61 14.64 -16.46
C ILE A 173 1.71 15.69 -17.56
N GLU A 174 0.56 16.24 -17.95
CA GLU A 174 0.45 17.29 -18.97
C GLU A 174 0.75 18.68 -18.38
N ARG A 175 1.12 19.63 -19.26
CA ARG A 175 1.58 20.97 -18.86
C ARG A 175 0.50 21.75 -18.09
N GLU A 176 -0.75 21.62 -18.49
CA GLU A 176 -1.89 22.31 -17.90
C GLU A 176 -2.05 21.94 -16.43
N ARG A 177 -1.83 20.67 -16.08
CA ARG A 177 -1.87 20.17 -14.71
C ARG A 177 -0.73 20.70 -13.85
N ILE A 178 0.47 20.86 -14.44
CA ILE A 178 1.60 21.50 -13.74
C ILE A 178 1.27 22.95 -13.42
N LEU A 179 0.71 23.68 -14.38
CA LEU A 179 0.28 25.08 -14.18
C LEU A 179 -0.82 25.19 -13.12
N GLU A 180 -1.80 24.28 -13.13
CA GLU A 180 -2.85 24.19 -12.11
C GLU A 180 -2.24 24.03 -10.71
N TYR A 181 -1.34 23.06 -10.53
CA TYR A 181 -0.73 22.78 -9.23
C TYR A 181 0.20 23.90 -8.75
N PHE A 182 0.82 24.64 -9.67
CA PHE A 182 1.68 25.78 -9.35
C PHE A 182 0.94 27.12 -9.28
N SER A 183 -0.35 27.19 -9.60
CA SER A 183 -1.14 28.44 -9.61
C SER A 183 -1.07 29.28 -8.33
N ASN A 184 -0.89 28.63 -7.17
CA ASN A 184 -0.83 29.28 -5.86
C ASN A 184 0.60 29.61 -5.38
N ILE A 185 1.61 29.49 -6.25
CA ILE A 185 3.00 29.87 -5.95
C ILE A 185 3.60 30.67 -7.10
N VAL A 186 4.56 31.53 -6.78
CA VAL A 186 5.30 32.30 -7.80
C VAL A 186 6.45 31.43 -8.32
N VAL A 187 6.32 30.96 -9.55
CA VAL A 187 7.35 30.16 -10.24
C VAL A 187 7.65 30.76 -11.60
N SER A 188 8.91 30.65 -12.06
CA SER A 188 9.29 31.13 -13.38
C SER A 188 8.76 30.19 -14.48
N ASP A 189 8.41 30.75 -15.64
CA ASP A 189 8.00 29.95 -16.81
C ASP A 189 9.07 28.96 -17.25
N ASP A 190 10.35 29.29 -17.02
CA ASP A 190 11.46 28.39 -17.29
C ASP A 190 11.46 27.17 -16.38
N LEU A 191 11.25 27.35 -15.07
CA LEU A 191 11.13 26.25 -14.13
C LEU A 191 9.97 25.33 -14.53
N VAL A 192 8.79 25.89 -14.84
CA VAL A 192 7.63 25.10 -15.31
C VAL A 192 7.98 24.27 -16.56
N ARG A 193 8.67 24.89 -17.53
CA ARG A 193 9.11 24.22 -18.76
C ARG A 193 10.10 23.08 -18.51
N ARG A 194 10.95 23.18 -17.49
CA ARG A 194 11.96 22.16 -17.14
C ARG A 194 11.44 21.07 -16.22
N VAL A 195 10.51 21.40 -15.32
CA VAL A 195 9.86 20.45 -14.40
C VAL A 195 9.05 19.40 -15.15
N GLY A 196 8.32 19.76 -16.20
CA GLY A 196 7.47 18.80 -16.94
C GLY A 196 8.22 17.57 -17.47
N PRO A 197 9.33 17.73 -18.21
CA PRO A 197 10.18 16.62 -18.61
C PRO A 197 10.78 15.85 -17.43
N ALA A 198 11.16 16.54 -16.33
CA ALA A 198 11.72 15.89 -15.14
C ALA A 198 10.71 14.93 -14.50
N ILE A 199 9.48 15.40 -14.25
CA ILE A 199 8.39 14.60 -13.69
C ILE A 199 8.10 13.39 -14.59
N ASN A 200 7.87 13.60 -15.89
CA ASN A 200 7.49 12.50 -16.79
C ASN A 200 8.61 11.48 -17.04
N SER A 201 9.87 11.86 -16.86
CA SER A 201 10.99 10.92 -16.94
C SER A 201 11.05 9.94 -15.75
N MET A 202 10.41 10.31 -14.63
CA MET A 202 10.49 9.65 -13.32
C MET A 202 11.91 9.47 -12.78
N ARG A 203 12.94 10.11 -13.37
CA ARG A 203 14.33 10.02 -12.88
C ARG A 203 14.55 11.00 -11.73
N ALA A 204 15.54 10.74 -10.90
CA ALA A 204 15.86 11.62 -9.78
C ALA A 204 16.04 13.09 -10.20
N MET A 205 15.54 13.97 -9.36
CA MET A 205 15.58 15.42 -9.55
C MET A 205 16.21 16.10 -8.33
N LEU A 206 17.05 17.11 -8.58
CA LEU A 206 17.63 17.99 -7.57
C LEU A 206 17.03 19.39 -7.75
N LEU A 207 16.35 19.89 -6.73
CA LEU A 207 15.97 21.29 -6.57
C LEU A 207 17.03 21.96 -5.69
N PHE A 208 17.70 22.98 -6.20
CA PHE A 208 18.75 23.68 -5.46
C PHE A 208 18.59 25.19 -5.53
N GLY A 209 19.17 25.91 -4.58
CA GLY A 209 19.16 27.38 -4.59
C GLY A 209 19.05 27.97 -3.18
N PRO A 210 19.08 29.30 -3.04
CA PRO A 210 19.07 29.97 -1.75
C PRO A 210 17.91 29.55 -0.82
N PRO A 211 18.09 29.63 0.52
CA PRO A 211 17.01 29.39 1.47
C PRO A 211 15.88 30.41 1.29
N GLY A 212 14.63 29.98 1.52
CA GLY A 212 13.45 30.85 1.41
C GLY A 212 12.78 30.90 0.02
N ASN A 213 13.32 30.23 -1.00
CA ASN A 213 12.77 30.22 -2.36
C ASN A 213 11.65 29.17 -2.61
N GLY A 214 11.12 28.53 -1.56
CA GLY A 214 9.97 27.61 -1.69
C GLY A 214 10.28 26.24 -2.31
N LYS A 215 11.55 25.78 -2.31
CA LYS A 215 11.95 24.46 -2.85
C LYS A 215 11.15 23.29 -2.26
N THR A 216 10.99 23.25 -0.94
CA THR A 216 10.17 22.25 -0.24
C THR A 216 8.73 22.29 -0.74
N THR A 217 8.15 23.48 -0.85
CA THR A 217 6.79 23.67 -1.38
C THR A 217 6.66 23.21 -2.83
N ILE A 218 7.68 23.48 -3.67
CA ILE A 218 7.72 23.00 -5.06
C ILE A 218 7.81 21.47 -5.08
N ALA A 219 8.69 20.87 -4.29
CA ALA A 219 8.87 19.42 -4.19
C ALA A 219 7.56 18.72 -3.77
N GLU A 220 6.89 19.23 -2.73
CA GLU A 220 5.61 18.70 -2.25
C GLU A 220 4.52 18.81 -3.32
N LYS A 221 4.42 19.96 -4.02
CA LYS A 221 3.45 20.14 -5.10
C LYS A 221 3.70 19.18 -6.26
N ILE A 222 4.97 18.95 -6.60
CA ILE A 222 5.34 17.95 -7.59
C ILE A 222 4.94 16.55 -7.12
N GLY A 223 5.21 16.19 -5.86
CA GLY A 223 4.85 14.88 -5.32
C GLY A 223 3.34 14.62 -5.28
N ARG A 224 2.54 15.67 -5.06
CA ARG A 224 1.06 15.60 -5.06
C ARG A 224 0.43 15.75 -6.45
N ILE A 225 1.23 15.96 -7.49
CA ILE A 225 0.68 16.20 -8.83
C ILE A 225 -0.05 14.97 -9.35
N PHE A 226 0.32 13.76 -8.92
CA PHE A 226 -0.25 12.49 -9.34
C PHE A 226 -1.61 12.20 -8.69
N LYS A 227 -2.53 11.58 -9.43
CA LYS A 227 -3.93 11.35 -9.02
C LYS A 227 -4.32 9.87 -9.07
N ASP A 228 -3.52 9.01 -9.72
CA ASP A 228 -3.83 7.58 -9.76
C ASP A 228 -3.94 6.99 -8.35
N ILE A 229 -4.90 6.09 -8.19
CA ILE A 229 -5.03 5.26 -6.99
C ILE A 229 -4.22 3.99 -7.17
N ILE A 230 -3.39 3.70 -6.18
CA ILE A 230 -2.54 2.52 -6.14
C ILE A 230 -2.95 1.60 -4.98
N PHE A 231 -2.48 0.36 -5.01
CA PHE A 231 -2.80 -0.62 -3.98
C PHE A 231 -1.55 -0.94 -3.15
N ILE A 232 -1.64 -0.68 -1.84
CA ILE A 232 -0.58 -0.91 -0.88
C ILE A 232 -0.96 -2.08 0.03
N PRO A 233 -0.14 -3.13 0.15
CA PRO A 233 -0.47 -4.25 1.03
C PRO A 233 -0.37 -3.83 2.49
N HIS A 234 -1.19 -4.42 3.35
CA HIS A 234 -1.03 -4.24 4.80
C HIS A 234 0.34 -4.72 5.29
N ALA A 235 0.75 -5.89 4.82
CA ALA A 235 2.05 -6.50 5.09
C ALA A 235 2.44 -7.43 3.93
N ILE A 236 3.72 -7.71 3.80
CA ILE A 236 4.26 -8.71 2.88
C ILE A 236 4.96 -9.83 3.66
N GLU A 237 4.94 -11.04 3.11
CA GLU A 237 5.74 -12.16 3.61
C GLU A 237 7.00 -12.33 2.77
N VAL A 238 8.13 -12.38 3.46
CA VAL A 238 9.46 -12.56 2.87
C VAL A 238 10.18 -13.64 3.65
N ASP A 239 10.37 -14.81 3.05
CA ASP A 239 11.13 -15.92 3.64
C ASP A 239 10.61 -16.33 5.05
N GLY A 240 9.28 -16.37 5.19
CA GLY A 240 8.59 -16.66 6.46
C GLY A 240 8.60 -15.51 7.48
N GLN A 241 9.26 -14.39 7.19
CA GLN A 241 9.20 -13.16 7.98
C GLN A 241 8.09 -12.25 7.48
N ILE A 242 7.43 -11.56 8.41
CA ILE A 242 6.41 -10.56 8.09
C ILE A 242 7.08 -9.19 8.07
N VAL A 243 6.86 -8.45 6.99
CA VAL A 243 7.23 -7.04 6.85
C VAL A 243 5.95 -6.23 6.79
N LYS A 244 5.67 -5.47 7.84
CA LYS A 244 4.55 -4.52 7.87
C LYS A 244 4.86 -3.34 6.96
N PHE A 245 3.88 -2.99 6.13
CA PHE A 245 4.09 -2.11 4.99
C PHE A 245 3.18 -0.90 5.06
N TYR A 246 1.87 -1.15 5.16
CA TYR A 246 0.88 -0.09 5.30
C TYR A 246 1.08 0.67 6.62
N ASP A 247 1.06 1.99 6.48
CA ASP A 247 1.25 2.94 7.55
C ASP A 247 0.21 4.05 7.36
N PRO A 248 -0.79 4.19 8.24
CA PRO A 248 -1.86 5.17 8.08
C PRO A 248 -1.38 6.62 8.23
N SER A 249 -0.16 6.86 8.71
CA SER A 249 0.43 8.20 8.74
C SER A 249 1.01 8.65 7.39
N ILE A 250 1.25 7.69 6.48
CA ILE A 250 1.84 7.92 5.15
C ILE A 250 0.81 7.63 4.04
N HIS A 251 0.05 6.56 4.21
CA HIS A 251 -0.80 6.00 3.17
C HIS A 251 -2.22 6.51 3.32
N GLU A 252 -2.53 7.56 2.58
CA GLU A 252 -3.86 8.15 2.56
C GLU A 252 -4.82 7.33 1.70
N THR A 253 -5.86 6.79 2.34
CA THR A 253 -7.01 6.24 1.61
C THR A 253 -7.83 7.37 1.02
N PRO A 254 -8.23 7.31 -0.26
CA PRO A 254 -9.23 8.24 -0.80
C PRO A 254 -10.47 8.27 0.10
N GLU A 255 -10.99 9.48 0.36
CA GLU A 255 -12.23 9.64 1.12
C GLU A 255 -13.36 8.90 0.40
N THR A 256 -13.91 7.89 1.05
CA THR A 256 -15.26 7.43 0.78
C THR A 256 -16.19 8.41 1.46
N GLY A 257 -17.09 9.06 0.74
CA GLY A 257 -18.33 9.54 1.33
C GLY A 257 -18.86 8.50 2.30
N GLU A 258 -19.21 8.95 3.50
CA GLU A 258 -19.75 8.12 4.56
C GLU A 258 -20.94 7.33 4.02
N MET A 259 -20.70 6.12 3.52
CA MET A 259 -21.77 5.19 3.21
C MET A 259 -22.32 4.74 4.54
N GLY A 260 -23.41 5.41 4.92
CA GLY A 260 -24.14 5.18 6.14
C GLY A 260 -24.44 3.70 6.36
N ASN A 261 -24.60 3.37 7.64
CA ASN A 261 -25.07 2.10 8.16
C ASN A 261 -26.24 1.52 7.35
N ALA A 262 -25.95 0.76 6.30
CA ALA A 262 -26.91 -0.03 5.55
C ALA A 262 -26.62 -1.50 5.79
N GLY A 263 -27.07 -1.98 6.96
CA GLY A 263 -27.44 -3.38 7.23
C GLY A 263 -26.35 -4.45 7.15
N ALA A 264 -26.34 -5.33 8.15
CA ALA A 264 -25.50 -6.52 8.29
C ALA A 264 -25.59 -7.57 7.14
N ALA A 265 -26.17 -7.23 5.99
CA ALA A 265 -26.32 -8.08 4.81
C ALA A 265 -25.37 -7.72 3.64
N SER A 266 -24.72 -6.54 3.65
CA SER A 266 -23.72 -6.18 2.62
C SER A 266 -22.31 -6.68 2.91
N GLN A 267 -22.06 -7.17 4.13
CA GLN A 267 -20.78 -7.77 4.56
C GLN A 267 -20.54 -9.18 3.98
N LEU A 268 -21.58 -9.81 3.41
CA LEU A 268 -21.57 -11.21 2.95
C LEU A 268 -21.21 -11.40 1.46
N ARG A 269 -20.80 -10.35 0.75
CA ARG A 269 -20.28 -10.47 -0.62
C ARG A 269 -18.87 -9.91 -0.67
N GLY A 270 -17.90 -10.82 -0.80
CA GLY A 270 -16.48 -10.50 -0.91
C GLY A 270 -16.24 -9.37 -1.91
N GLY A 271 -15.44 -8.38 -1.48
CA GLY A 271 -15.19 -7.15 -2.21
C GLY A 271 -14.66 -7.41 -3.62
N ASP A 272 -14.90 -6.47 -4.52
CA ASP A 272 -14.50 -6.55 -5.93
C ASP A 272 -12.96 -6.61 -6.14
N TYR A 273 -12.17 -6.57 -5.07
CA TYR A 273 -10.72 -6.71 -5.05
C TYR A 273 -10.21 -7.31 -3.72
N ASP A 274 -9.00 -7.85 -3.72
CA ASP A 274 -8.35 -8.46 -2.54
C ASP A 274 -8.14 -7.43 -1.41
N GLN A 275 -8.79 -7.67 -0.26
CA GLN A 275 -8.80 -6.75 0.87
C GLN A 275 -7.51 -6.75 1.70
N ARG A 276 -6.54 -7.63 1.40
CA ARG A 276 -5.18 -7.53 1.96
C ARG A 276 -4.44 -6.28 1.47
N TRP A 277 -4.98 -5.65 0.44
CA TRP A 277 -4.50 -4.41 -0.15
C TRP A 277 -5.40 -3.24 0.19
N VAL A 278 -4.79 -2.10 0.43
CA VAL A 278 -5.44 -0.83 0.72
C VAL A 278 -5.31 0.07 -0.50
N PRO A 279 -6.42 0.55 -1.09
CA PRO A 279 -6.36 1.59 -2.11
C PRO A 279 -5.90 2.90 -1.47
N CYS A 280 -4.85 3.48 -2.02
CA CYS A 280 -4.21 4.69 -1.51
C CYS A 280 -3.99 5.69 -2.65
N ARG A 281 -4.03 6.98 -2.33
CA ARG A 281 -3.34 7.98 -3.17
C ARG A 281 -1.85 7.62 -3.21
N ARG A 282 -1.16 7.98 -4.30
CA ARG A 282 0.28 7.77 -4.39
C ARG A 282 0.98 8.40 -3.18
N PRO A 283 1.78 7.65 -2.41
CA PRO A 283 2.37 8.14 -1.17
C PRO A 283 3.35 9.28 -1.46
N LEU A 284 3.37 10.25 -0.55
CA LEU A 284 4.37 11.29 -0.49
C LEU A 284 5.09 11.18 0.84
N VAL A 285 6.32 10.68 0.80
CA VAL A 285 7.15 10.56 2.01
C VAL A 285 8.27 11.57 1.90
N MET A 286 8.52 12.31 2.99
CA MET A 286 9.58 13.30 3.08
C MET A 286 10.47 12.98 4.28
N ALA A 287 11.78 13.10 4.07
CA ALA A 287 12.79 13.00 5.12
C ALA A 287 13.69 14.24 5.09
N GLY A 288 13.97 14.83 6.25
CA GLY A 288 14.81 16.00 6.41
C GLY A 288 16.18 15.67 7.00
N GLY A 289 16.71 16.56 7.84
CA GLY A 289 18.02 16.41 8.48
C GLY A 289 18.16 15.19 9.40
N GLU A 290 17.04 14.64 9.87
CA GLU A 290 16.95 13.45 10.72
C GLU A 290 17.18 12.12 9.99
N LEU A 291 17.27 12.13 8.66
CA LEU A 291 17.45 10.92 7.87
C LEU A 291 18.76 10.20 8.24
N THR A 292 18.65 8.92 8.58
CA THR A 292 19.78 8.00 8.79
C THR A 292 19.74 6.85 7.77
N MET A 293 20.86 6.15 7.59
CA MET A 293 20.92 4.97 6.70
C MET A 293 19.97 3.85 7.16
N GLU A 294 19.83 3.65 8.47
CA GLU A 294 18.96 2.62 9.06
C GLU A 294 17.48 2.82 8.75
N MET A 295 17.03 4.06 8.50
CA MET A 295 15.65 4.35 8.07
C MET A 295 15.35 3.86 6.65
N LEU A 296 16.40 3.53 5.89
CA LEU A 296 16.32 3.00 4.54
C LEU A 296 16.54 1.48 4.50
N ASP A 297 16.69 0.82 5.65
CA ASP A 297 16.82 -0.62 5.77
C ASP A 297 15.62 -1.23 6.52
N LEU A 298 15.44 -2.55 6.41
CA LEU A 298 14.39 -3.26 7.14
C LEU A 298 14.61 -3.18 8.65
N GLN A 299 13.62 -2.67 9.39
CA GLN A 299 13.72 -2.52 10.83
C GLN A 299 13.06 -3.69 11.55
N PHE A 300 13.86 -4.56 12.14
CA PHE A 300 13.36 -5.68 12.94
C PHE A 300 12.99 -5.21 14.35
N ASN A 301 11.76 -5.50 14.78
CA ASN A 301 11.35 -5.26 16.16
C ASN A 301 11.56 -6.53 17.00
N GLU A 302 12.54 -6.52 17.89
CA GLU A 302 12.90 -7.69 18.75
C GLU A 302 11.76 -8.16 19.66
N LEU A 303 10.89 -7.25 20.12
CA LEU A 303 9.76 -7.58 20.97
C LEU A 303 8.60 -8.19 20.18
N ALA A 304 8.30 -7.59 19.02
CA ALA A 304 7.18 -8.01 18.18
C ALA A 304 7.54 -9.15 17.21
N ARG A 305 8.85 -9.33 16.95
CA ARG A 305 9.46 -10.32 16.05
C ARG A 305 8.91 -10.26 14.62
N PHE A 306 8.74 -9.04 14.11
CA PHE A 306 8.46 -8.75 12.71
C PHE A 306 9.18 -7.47 12.26
N TYR A 307 9.21 -7.25 10.96
CA TYR A 307 9.81 -6.10 10.33
C TYR A 307 8.83 -4.97 10.07
N GLU A 308 9.33 -3.74 10.12
CA GLU A 308 8.71 -2.59 9.49
C GLU A 308 9.46 -2.26 8.19
N ALA A 309 8.71 -1.94 7.13
CA ALA A 309 9.28 -1.51 5.85
C ALA A 309 9.98 -0.15 5.98
N PRO A 310 11.13 0.07 5.28
CA PRO A 310 11.82 1.36 5.29
C PRO A 310 11.04 2.46 4.57
N LEU A 311 11.44 3.72 4.80
CA LEU A 311 10.71 4.90 4.32
C LEU A 311 10.49 4.92 2.80
N HIS A 312 11.54 4.63 2.02
CA HIS A 312 11.45 4.61 0.56
C HIS A 312 10.55 3.46 0.05
N VAL A 313 10.57 2.30 0.72
CA VAL A 313 9.63 1.20 0.39
C VAL A 313 8.19 1.63 0.67
N LYS A 314 7.94 2.38 1.75
CA LYS A 314 6.62 2.98 2.02
C LYS A 314 6.23 4.07 1.02
N ALA A 315 7.19 4.64 0.27
CA ALA A 315 6.95 5.61 -0.79
C ALA A 315 6.77 4.97 -2.18
N ILE A 316 6.74 3.63 -2.28
CA ILE A 316 6.66 2.90 -3.54
C ILE A 316 5.50 3.37 -4.44
N ASN A 317 5.77 3.47 -5.74
CA ASN A 317 4.86 4.00 -6.75
C ASN A 317 4.38 5.44 -6.46
N GLY A 318 5.03 6.15 -5.55
CA GLY A 318 4.79 7.54 -5.20
C GLY A 318 6.05 8.38 -5.29
N THR A 319 6.18 9.34 -4.40
CA THR A 319 7.30 10.30 -4.37
C THR A 319 8.03 10.22 -3.03
N PHE A 320 9.36 10.15 -3.10
CA PHE A 320 10.25 10.21 -1.95
C PHE A 320 11.07 11.51 -2.00
N ILE A 321 10.83 12.41 -1.05
CA ILE A 321 11.52 13.70 -0.94
C ILE A 321 12.61 13.61 0.12
N ILE A 322 13.82 14.04 -0.23
CA ILE A 322 14.89 14.30 0.74
C ILE A 322 15.11 15.80 0.78
N ASP A 323 14.61 16.44 1.82
CA ASP A 323 14.76 17.87 2.03
C ASP A 323 16.04 18.22 2.78
N ASP A 324 16.54 19.43 2.59
CA ASP A 324 17.84 19.90 3.10
C ASP A 324 19.01 18.94 2.78
N PHE A 325 19.00 18.32 1.61
CA PHE A 325 20.04 17.40 1.13
C PHE A 325 21.44 18.01 1.26
N GLY A 326 22.36 17.30 1.92
CA GLY A 326 23.66 17.85 2.33
C GLY A 326 23.76 18.25 3.81
N ARG A 327 22.64 18.25 4.55
CA ARG A 327 22.59 18.61 5.98
C ARG A 327 22.04 17.49 6.86
N GLN A 328 21.93 16.27 6.32
CA GLN A 328 21.51 15.09 7.07
C GLN A 328 22.60 14.58 8.01
N ILE A 329 22.19 13.74 8.97
CA ILE A 329 23.11 12.91 9.75
C ILE A 329 23.92 12.00 8.81
N VAL A 330 23.25 11.39 7.82
CA VAL A 330 23.93 10.62 6.76
C VAL A 330 24.63 11.54 5.76
N ARG A 331 25.85 11.18 5.35
CA ARG A 331 26.57 11.94 4.32
C ARG A 331 25.92 11.71 2.95
N PRO A 332 25.74 12.75 2.10
CA PRO A 332 25.20 12.61 0.75
C PRO A 332 25.86 11.50 -0.10
N GLN A 333 27.18 11.39 0.01
CA GLN A 333 27.95 10.36 -0.69
C GLN A 333 27.58 8.94 -0.28
N GLU A 334 27.33 8.70 1.02
CA GLU A 334 26.95 7.38 1.54
C GLU A 334 25.56 6.98 1.03
N LEU A 335 24.62 7.93 1.08
CA LEU A 335 23.26 7.72 0.56
C LEU A 335 23.29 7.40 -0.94
N LEU A 336 23.96 8.24 -1.73
CA LEU A 336 24.01 8.05 -3.18
C LEU A 336 24.79 6.79 -3.57
N ASN A 337 25.79 6.37 -2.79
CA ASN A 337 26.48 5.09 -2.98
C ASN A 337 25.54 3.90 -2.79
N ARG A 338 24.72 3.89 -1.73
CA ARG A 338 23.70 2.84 -1.55
C ARG A 338 22.74 2.85 -2.73
N TRP A 339 22.32 4.03 -3.18
CA TRP A 339 21.30 4.19 -4.22
C TRP A 339 21.81 4.17 -5.66
N ILE A 340 23.06 3.80 -5.92
CA ILE A 340 23.54 3.59 -7.30
C ILE A 340 22.63 2.61 -8.04
N VAL A 341 22.43 1.41 -7.47
CA VAL A 341 21.62 0.36 -8.11
C VAL A 341 20.13 0.71 -8.09
N PRO A 342 19.53 1.16 -6.97
CA PRO A 342 18.15 1.65 -6.94
C PRO A 342 17.79 2.72 -7.98
N LEU A 343 18.64 3.74 -8.17
CA LEU A 343 18.37 4.81 -9.13
C LEU A 343 18.58 4.39 -10.60
N GLU A 344 19.45 3.41 -10.86
CA GLU A 344 19.76 2.95 -12.23
C GLU A 344 18.86 1.77 -12.66
N ALA A 345 18.77 0.74 -11.83
CA ALA A 345 18.10 -0.52 -12.14
C ALA A 345 16.66 -0.60 -11.61
N ARG A 346 16.19 0.40 -10.85
CA ARG A 346 14.84 0.46 -10.27
C ARG A 346 14.52 -0.72 -9.34
N VAL A 347 15.55 -1.24 -8.67
CA VAL A 347 15.45 -2.33 -7.71
C VAL A 347 16.37 -2.05 -6.53
N ASP A 348 15.93 -2.40 -5.34
CA ASP A 348 16.73 -2.31 -4.12
C ASP A 348 16.86 -3.68 -3.46
N TYR A 349 17.92 -3.85 -2.68
CA TYR A 349 18.22 -5.11 -2.00
C TYR A 349 18.21 -4.87 -0.49
N LEU A 350 17.25 -5.48 0.18
CA LEU A 350 17.09 -5.37 1.63
C LEU A 350 17.56 -6.64 2.31
N LYS A 351 18.19 -6.50 3.47
CA LYS A 351 18.69 -7.64 4.25
C LYS A 351 17.79 -7.93 5.44
N LEU A 352 17.49 -9.21 5.64
CA LEU A 352 16.90 -9.74 6.86
C LEU A 352 18.01 -10.01 7.90
N HIS A 353 17.61 -10.12 9.16
CA HIS A 353 18.47 -10.44 10.31
C HIS A 353 18.98 -11.88 10.22
N THR A 354 18.27 -12.71 9.45
CA THR A 354 18.68 -14.07 9.07
C THR A 354 19.88 -14.08 8.11
N GLY A 355 20.27 -12.92 7.57
CA GLY A 355 21.33 -12.78 6.56
C GLY A 355 20.84 -12.87 5.12
N ASN A 356 19.59 -13.30 4.90
CA ASN A 356 19.02 -13.40 3.55
C ASN A 356 18.78 -12.01 2.97
N SER A 357 19.10 -11.85 1.69
CA SER A 357 18.88 -10.61 0.95
C SER A 357 17.71 -10.79 -0.01
N VAL A 358 16.82 -9.81 -0.05
CA VAL A 358 15.63 -9.85 -0.90
C VAL A 358 15.60 -8.64 -1.82
N GLN A 359 15.14 -8.87 -3.04
CA GLN A 359 14.99 -7.83 -4.04
C GLN A 359 13.59 -7.23 -3.96
N VAL A 360 13.50 -5.91 -3.87
CA VAL A 360 12.23 -5.16 -3.91
C VAL A 360 12.25 -4.13 -5.05
N PRO A 361 11.09 -3.79 -5.62
CA PRO A 361 11.01 -2.70 -6.60
C PRO A 361 11.40 -1.34 -5.98
N PHE A 362 12.07 -0.50 -6.76
CA PHE A 362 12.38 0.89 -6.44
C PHE A 362 11.73 1.80 -7.50
N ASP A 363 10.40 1.70 -7.63
CA ASP A 363 9.60 2.46 -8.59
C ASP A 363 8.96 3.68 -7.91
N GLU A 364 9.79 4.62 -7.50
CA GLU A 364 9.39 5.90 -6.90
C GLU A 364 10.06 7.07 -7.63
N PHE A 365 9.47 8.26 -7.49
CA PHE A 365 10.06 9.50 -7.95
C PHE A 365 10.85 10.15 -6.81
N VAL A 366 12.18 10.18 -6.94
CA VAL A 366 13.06 10.73 -5.90
C VAL A 366 13.35 12.20 -6.17
N VAL A 367 13.07 13.06 -5.20
CA VAL A 367 13.33 14.51 -5.26
C VAL A 367 14.25 14.91 -4.13
N PHE A 368 15.42 15.44 -4.47
CA PHE A 368 16.33 16.07 -3.52
C PHE A 368 16.08 17.58 -3.52
N SER A 369 16.03 18.20 -2.35
CA SER A 369 15.97 19.65 -2.17
C SER A 369 17.18 20.09 -1.35
N THR A 370 17.89 21.14 -1.76
CA THR A 370 19.10 21.60 -1.03
C THR A 370 19.30 23.12 -1.13
N ASN A 371 19.95 23.67 -0.10
CA ASN A 371 20.45 25.05 -0.11
C ASN A 371 21.89 25.17 -0.63
N LEU A 372 22.55 24.06 -0.94
CA LEU A 372 23.93 24.00 -1.44
C LEU A 372 23.95 23.97 -2.97
N THR A 373 25.05 24.39 -3.58
CA THR A 373 25.22 24.17 -5.02
C THR A 373 25.50 22.69 -5.30
N PRO A 374 25.17 22.16 -6.50
CA PRO A 374 25.41 20.75 -6.80
C PRO A 374 26.87 20.33 -6.61
N ASP A 375 27.83 21.20 -6.92
CA ASP A 375 29.26 20.92 -6.81
C ASP A 375 29.74 20.84 -5.34
N ASP A 376 29.01 21.46 -4.40
CA ASP A 376 29.29 21.40 -2.97
C ASP A 376 28.77 20.11 -2.31
N LEU A 377 27.85 19.39 -2.97
CA LEU A 377 27.19 18.22 -2.40
C LEU A 377 28.05 16.96 -2.54
N VAL A 378 28.42 16.63 -3.77
CA VAL A 378 29.06 15.37 -4.16
C VAL A 378 29.83 15.53 -5.46
N ASP A 379 30.68 14.56 -5.79
CA ASP A 379 31.43 14.59 -7.03
C ASP A 379 30.55 14.53 -8.30
N PRO A 380 31.09 14.92 -9.47
CA PRO A 380 30.35 14.90 -10.72
C PRO A 380 29.86 13.50 -11.15
N ALA A 381 30.46 12.40 -10.67
CA ALA A 381 30.04 11.05 -11.02
C ALA A 381 28.69 10.71 -10.34
N PHE A 382 28.49 11.14 -9.09
CA PHE A 382 27.18 11.03 -8.43
C PHE A 382 26.13 11.95 -9.04
N LEU A 383 26.49 13.19 -9.36
CA LEU A 383 25.57 14.14 -9.98
C LEU A 383 25.03 13.67 -11.34
N ARG A 384 25.74 12.81 -12.07
CA ARG A 384 25.24 12.22 -13.33
C ARG A 384 24.02 11.31 -13.13
N ARG A 385 23.83 10.77 -11.93
CA ARG A 385 22.67 9.93 -11.57
C ARG A 385 21.42 10.73 -11.25
N ILE A 386 21.57 12.05 -11.06
CA ILE A 386 20.48 13.00 -10.86
C ILE A 386 20.41 13.89 -12.11
N PRO A 387 19.77 13.44 -13.20
CA PRO A 387 19.83 14.11 -14.50
C PRO A 387 19.19 15.49 -14.50
N TYR A 388 18.16 15.71 -13.67
CA TYR A 388 17.46 17.00 -13.59
C TYR A 388 17.97 17.78 -12.39
N LYS A 389 18.58 18.93 -12.65
CA LYS A 389 19.05 19.88 -11.63
C LYS A 389 18.40 21.23 -11.90
N LEU A 390 17.42 21.60 -11.09
CA LEU A 390 16.60 22.79 -11.29
C LEU A 390 16.91 23.80 -10.19
N GLU A 391 17.09 25.05 -10.59
CA GLU A 391 17.38 26.20 -9.72
C GLU A 391 16.12 27.03 -9.49
#